data_AF-A0A8B6EL07-F1
#
_entry.id   AF-A0A8B6EL07-F1
#
_cell.length_a   1.000
_cell.length_b   1.000
_cell.length_c   1.000
_cell.angle_alpha   90.00
_cell.angle_beta   90.00
_cell.angle_gamma   90.00
#
_symmetry.space_group_name_H-M   'P 1'
#
loop_
_entity.id
_entity.type
_entity.pdbx_description
1 polymer ?
#
loop_
_entity_poly.entity_id
_entity_poly.type
_entity_poly.pdbx_seq_one_letter_code
_entity_poly.pdbx_strand_id
1 'polypeptide(L)'
;MIQHAKRGGEKKLFINNKCYKVDGYYYDRENKMRNVYEFFGCYWHGCTKCYSPEEICKKDRNKKTMKELYDQTKERLKTIEDYLKPNVKIHTIWECEFDQQKYPEVDPHLKPIDKRDAFYGGRTETIQLYNNLSDLKGRYVDFCSLYPSVNKYCKYPIGHPITYTDISVDDYIKNPNRNYFGIMKCKILPPKGLYHPVLPYKQLTSDNTHKLLFGLCRTCMNKISFKCKHIDASSDPTLNKHDKIHEIKRCKECKNIKNEKCIHSDEERVIVGTWSTIEIDKAIEKGYKLQKIYELEHFEKTSTDIFKLYVDTFMKYKQEASGCKCDPKYCKNDCKNDKECKTKIQYIIDNTAYDLDIDKVKYNSGLRFIAKICLNNLWGHFGMRDNFTQKEYCFTLEHITKIVFNEKYKDISTMILDEDIVLTEYKNKEEYSKPNPSVNVYI
;
A
#
# COMPACT_ATOMS: atom_id res chain seq x y z
N MET A 1 17.69 -20.30 5.91
CA MET A 1 17.36 -18.92 5.49
C MET A 1 18.02 -17.89 6.40
N ILE A 2 18.48 -16.78 5.83
CA ILE A 2 19.22 -15.71 6.54
C ILE A 2 18.26 -14.79 7.30
N GLN A 3 18.51 -14.54 8.58
CA GLN A 3 17.87 -13.52 9.42
C GLN A 3 18.56 -12.16 9.20
N HIS A 4 17.82 -11.08 9.03
CA HIS A 4 18.34 -9.71 8.82
C HIS A 4 17.29 -8.65 9.19
N ALA A 5 17.62 -7.35 9.09
CA ALA A 5 16.74 -6.24 9.51
C ALA A 5 15.29 -6.32 9.00
N LYS A 6 15.08 -6.73 7.75
CA LYS A 6 13.74 -6.87 7.12
C LYS A 6 13.09 -8.25 7.34
N ARG A 7 13.78 -9.18 8.02
CA ARG A 7 13.32 -10.56 8.21
C ARG A 7 13.63 -11.06 9.63
N GLY A 8 12.69 -10.83 10.54
CA GLY A 8 12.83 -11.19 11.96
C GLY A 8 13.76 -10.28 12.76
N GLY A 9 14.19 -9.16 12.16
CA GLY A 9 15.14 -8.21 12.74
C GLY A 9 16.59 -8.71 12.74
N GLU A 10 17.53 -7.79 12.93
CA GLU A 10 18.95 -8.11 13.06
C GLU A 10 19.20 -9.04 14.24
N LYS A 11 20.08 -10.03 14.03
CA LYS A 11 20.45 -10.96 15.10
C LYS A 11 21.27 -10.21 16.15
N LYS A 12 20.80 -10.28 17.40
CA LYS A 12 21.50 -9.75 18.58
C LYS A 12 22.40 -10.83 19.16
N LEU A 13 23.68 -10.52 19.32
CA LEU A 13 24.69 -11.31 20.00
C LEU A 13 25.07 -10.56 21.29
N PHE A 14 24.94 -11.23 22.43
CA PHE A 14 25.29 -10.64 23.73
C PHE A 14 26.67 -11.14 24.13
N ILE A 15 27.67 -10.27 24.01
CA ILE A 15 29.09 -10.57 24.23
C ILE A 15 29.60 -9.58 25.29
N ASN A 16 30.14 -10.08 26.41
CA ASN A 16 30.72 -9.25 27.48
C ASN A 16 29.80 -8.08 27.92
N ASN A 17 28.52 -8.37 28.21
CA ASN A 17 27.49 -7.38 28.57
C ASN A 17 27.20 -6.30 27.51
N LYS A 18 27.68 -6.47 26.27
CA LYS A 18 27.39 -5.59 25.15
C LYS A 18 26.59 -6.32 24.08
N CYS A 19 25.59 -5.64 23.53
CA CYS A 19 24.76 -6.18 22.46
C CYS A 19 25.36 -5.79 21.10
N TYR A 20 25.81 -6.78 20.34
CA TYR A 20 26.25 -6.64 18.96
C TYR A 20 25.09 -7.05 18.04
N LYS A 21 24.69 -6.18 17.11
CA LYS A 21 23.74 -6.53 16.05
C LYS A 21 24.52 -6.79 14.77
N VAL A 22 24.23 -7.87 14.08
CA VAL A 22 24.85 -8.21 12.79
C VAL A 22 23.84 -8.03 11.65
N ASP A 23 24.31 -7.62 10.47
CA ASP A 23 23.43 -7.28 9.34
C ASP A 23 22.67 -8.51 8.81
N GLY A 24 23.35 -9.67 8.80
CA GLY A 24 22.76 -10.96 8.46
C GLY A 24 23.28 -12.12 9.31
N TYR A 25 22.43 -13.09 9.59
CA TYR A 25 22.79 -14.30 10.33
C TYR A 25 22.08 -15.53 9.77
N TYR A 26 22.80 -16.62 9.54
CA TYR A 26 22.24 -17.91 9.13
C TYR A 26 22.90 -19.06 9.88
N TYR A 27 22.09 -19.91 10.50
CA TYR A 27 22.58 -21.16 11.07
C TYR A 27 22.29 -22.31 10.11
N ASP A 28 23.36 -22.83 9.51
CA ASP A 28 23.32 -24.05 8.72
C ASP A 28 23.25 -25.24 9.67
N ARG A 29 22.10 -25.92 9.67
CA ARG A 29 21.84 -27.05 10.57
C ARG A 29 22.57 -28.31 10.14
N GLU A 30 22.81 -28.49 8.84
CA GLU A 30 23.47 -29.69 8.29
C GLU A 30 24.95 -29.67 8.67
N ASN A 31 25.62 -28.55 8.39
CA ASN A 31 27.04 -28.38 8.67
C ASN A 31 27.32 -27.84 10.10
N LYS A 32 26.27 -27.62 10.90
CA LYS A 32 26.33 -26.96 12.23
C LYS A 32 27.11 -25.65 12.22
N MET A 33 27.05 -24.91 11.11
CA MET A 33 27.87 -23.73 10.82
C MET A 33 27.09 -22.43 11.02
N ARG A 34 27.66 -21.49 11.76
CA ARG A 34 27.10 -20.14 11.93
C ARG A 34 27.66 -19.22 10.85
N ASN A 35 26.82 -18.70 9.99
CA ASN A 35 27.19 -17.74 8.96
C ASN A 35 26.76 -16.34 9.42
N VAL A 36 27.70 -15.42 9.55
CA VAL A 36 27.46 -14.00 9.86
C VAL A 36 27.76 -13.20 8.61
N TYR A 37 26.90 -12.24 8.26
CA TYR A 37 27.08 -11.34 7.12
C TYR A 37 27.15 -9.90 7.62
N GLU A 38 28.15 -9.14 7.19
CA GLU A 38 28.33 -7.72 7.52
C GLU A 38 28.59 -6.91 6.24
N PHE A 39 27.91 -5.77 6.12
CA PHE A 39 28.06 -4.79 5.05
C PHE A 39 28.69 -3.52 5.61
N PHE A 40 29.88 -3.16 5.14
CA PHE A 40 30.61 -2.00 5.63
C PHE A 40 30.44 -0.80 4.70
N GLY A 41 29.56 0.12 5.09
CA GLY A 41 29.54 1.47 4.51
C GLY A 41 30.92 2.11 4.63
N CYS A 42 31.55 2.45 3.50
CA CYS A 42 32.97 2.80 3.43
C CYS A 42 33.31 4.01 4.30
N TYR A 43 32.42 5.00 4.32
CA TYR A 43 32.58 6.23 5.09
C TYR A 43 32.47 6.01 6.61
N TRP A 44 31.61 5.10 7.04
CA TRP A 44 31.31 4.86 8.46
C TRP A 44 32.27 3.84 9.11
N HIS A 45 32.90 3.00 8.30
CA HIS A 45 33.75 1.90 8.77
C HIS A 45 35.23 2.08 8.41
N GLY A 46 35.62 3.22 7.82
CA GLY A 46 37.03 3.52 7.55
C GLY A 46 37.63 2.72 6.41
N CYS A 47 36.98 2.65 5.24
CA CYS A 47 37.52 1.87 4.12
C CYS A 47 38.87 2.42 3.63
N THR A 48 39.93 1.60 3.74
CA THR A 48 41.30 1.96 3.34
C THR A 48 41.50 2.12 1.84
N LYS A 49 40.54 1.69 1.01
CA LYS A 49 40.55 1.88 -0.45
C LYS A 49 39.94 3.22 -0.88
N CYS A 50 39.02 3.76 -0.08
CA CYS A 50 38.23 4.93 -0.43
C CYS A 50 38.71 6.22 0.24
N TYR A 51 39.41 6.11 1.37
CA TYR A 51 39.78 7.26 2.20
C TYR A 51 41.19 7.12 2.79
N SER A 52 41.89 8.25 2.98
CA SER A 52 43.19 8.25 3.66
C SER A 52 43.04 7.90 5.15
N PRO A 53 43.96 7.14 5.76
CA PRO A 53 43.92 6.81 7.18
C PRO A 53 43.81 8.03 8.12
N GLU A 54 44.41 9.16 7.74
CA GLU A 54 44.47 10.42 8.50
C GLU A 54 43.21 11.29 8.31
N GLU A 55 42.35 10.97 7.35
CA GLU A 55 41.11 11.72 7.14
C GLU A 55 40.17 11.58 8.35
N ILE A 56 39.48 12.67 8.67
CA ILE A 56 38.49 12.70 9.76
C ILE A 56 37.11 12.41 9.20
N CYS A 57 36.41 11.44 9.80
CA CYS A 57 35.00 11.21 9.53
C CYS A 57 34.17 12.35 10.14
N LYS A 58 33.92 13.40 9.33
CA LYS A 58 33.24 14.63 9.76
C LYS A 58 31.86 14.41 10.38
N LYS A 59 31.13 13.37 9.96
CA LYS A 59 29.80 13.05 10.50
C LYS A 59 29.85 12.09 11.72
N ASP A 60 31.02 11.57 12.09
CA ASP A 60 31.18 10.82 13.34
C ASP A 60 31.12 11.76 14.54
N ARG A 61 30.39 11.37 15.59
CA ARG A 61 30.18 12.22 16.78
C ARG A 61 31.48 12.51 17.54
N ASN A 62 32.45 11.60 17.47
CA ASN A 62 33.73 11.74 18.14
C ASN A 62 34.83 12.24 17.20
N LYS A 63 34.48 12.60 15.95
CA LYS A 63 35.41 13.06 14.91
C LYS A 63 36.62 12.13 14.74
N LYS A 64 36.37 10.82 14.80
CA LYS A 64 37.41 9.79 14.61
C LYS A 64 38.03 9.87 13.23
N THR A 65 39.30 9.50 13.15
CA THR A 65 40.01 9.25 11.90
C THR A 65 39.50 7.99 11.21
N MET A 66 39.68 7.90 9.89
CA MET A 66 39.30 6.71 9.12
C MET A 66 40.07 5.47 9.59
N LYS A 67 41.32 5.63 10.04
CA LYS A 67 42.09 4.57 10.68
C LYS A 67 41.43 4.04 11.95
N GLU A 68 41.01 4.92 12.86
CA GLU A 68 40.36 4.50 14.11
C GLU A 68 39.04 3.78 13.86
N LEU A 69 38.27 4.19 12.84
CA LEU A 69 37.03 3.51 12.44
C LEU A 69 37.31 2.13 11.84
N TYR A 70 38.35 2.02 11.01
CA TYR A 70 38.80 0.74 10.46
C TYR A 70 39.22 -0.23 11.56
N ASP A 71 40.05 0.24 12.49
CA ASP A 71 40.55 -0.58 13.60
C ASP A 71 39.40 -1.06 14.49
N GLN A 72 38.41 -0.20 14.78
CA GLN A 72 37.18 -0.58 15.50
C GLN A 72 36.34 -1.60 14.74
N THR A 73 36.23 -1.46 13.42
CA THR A 73 35.52 -2.42 12.56
C THR A 73 36.20 -3.79 12.63
N LYS A 74 37.53 -3.84 12.58
CA LYS A 74 38.29 -5.09 12.71
C LYS A 74 38.23 -5.71 14.11
N GLU A 75 38.33 -4.89 15.15
CA GLU A 75 38.20 -5.35 16.55
C GLU A 75 36.81 -5.94 16.81
N ARG A 76 35.76 -5.27 16.30
CA ARG A 76 34.39 -5.77 16.35
C ARG A 76 34.26 -7.15 15.68
N LEU A 77 34.78 -7.30 14.45
CA LEU A 77 34.72 -8.58 13.73
C LEU A 77 35.41 -9.69 14.50
N LYS A 78 36.63 -9.42 14.99
CA LYS A 78 37.40 -10.38 15.78
C LYS A 78 36.65 -10.81 17.04
N THR A 79 36.04 -9.86 17.75
CA THR A 79 35.22 -10.13 18.95
C THR A 79 34.04 -11.06 18.63
N ILE A 80 33.34 -10.82 17.51
CA ILE A 80 32.22 -11.65 17.08
C ILE A 80 32.69 -13.05 16.66
N GLU A 81 33.79 -13.12 15.92
CA GLU A 81 34.38 -14.38 15.46
C GLU A 81 34.79 -15.25 16.65
N ASP A 82 35.54 -14.69 17.59
CA ASP A 82 36.03 -15.40 18.78
C ASP A 82 34.87 -15.89 19.67
N TYR A 83 33.79 -15.13 19.77
CA TYR A 83 32.59 -15.55 20.51
C TYR A 83 31.82 -16.70 19.85
N LEU A 84 31.86 -16.80 18.51
CA LEU A 84 31.07 -17.78 17.75
C LEU A 84 31.88 -19.02 17.32
N LYS A 85 33.19 -19.04 17.55
CA LYS A 85 34.06 -20.21 17.37
C LYS A 85 33.56 -21.43 18.17
N PRO A 86 33.88 -22.66 17.72
CA PRO A 86 34.71 -22.99 16.57
C PRO A 86 33.99 -22.97 15.21
N ASN A 87 32.66 -22.96 15.17
CA ASN A 87 31.88 -23.17 13.95
C ASN A 87 31.23 -21.88 13.45
N VAL A 88 32.05 -20.94 12.98
CA VAL A 88 31.61 -19.66 12.41
C VAL A 88 32.31 -19.34 11.10
N LYS A 89 31.55 -18.76 10.16
CA LYS A 89 32.04 -18.12 8.95
C LYS A 89 31.50 -16.70 8.88
N ILE A 90 32.39 -15.72 8.88
CA ILE A 90 32.01 -14.31 8.71
C ILE A 90 32.24 -13.91 7.26
N HIS A 91 31.17 -13.47 6.60
CA HIS A 91 31.17 -12.94 5.25
C HIS A 91 31.09 -11.42 5.35
N THR A 92 32.03 -10.72 4.72
CA THR A 92 32.10 -9.26 4.76
C THR A 92 32.19 -8.71 3.35
N ILE A 93 31.55 -7.57 3.11
CA ILE A 93 31.72 -6.81 1.87
C ILE A 93 31.76 -5.32 2.17
N TRP A 94 32.65 -4.59 1.52
CA TRP A 94 32.70 -3.13 1.59
C TRP A 94 31.76 -2.52 0.56
N GLU A 95 31.18 -1.36 0.87
CA GLU A 95 30.28 -0.61 -0.02
C GLU A 95 30.90 -0.39 -1.42
N CYS A 96 32.16 0.03 -1.49
CA CYS A 96 32.84 0.24 -2.79
C CYS A 96 33.07 -1.05 -3.59
N GLU A 97 33.22 -2.19 -2.90
CA GLU A 97 33.35 -3.50 -3.55
C GLU A 97 31.98 -3.99 -4.02
N PHE A 98 30.93 -3.72 -3.25
CA PHE A 98 29.56 -4.01 -3.61
C PHE A 98 29.12 -3.20 -4.84
N ASP A 99 29.43 -1.91 -4.87
CA ASP A 99 29.06 -1.00 -5.96
C ASP A 99 29.77 -1.34 -7.29
N GLN A 100 30.99 -1.89 -7.21
CA GLN A 100 31.74 -2.35 -8.39
C GLN A 100 31.23 -3.69 -8.94
N GLN A 101 30.53 -4.47 -8.13
CA GLN A 101 29.97 -5.74 -8.58
C GLN A 101 28.76 -5.49 -9.48
N LYS A 102 28.89 -5.89 -10.75
CA LYS A 102 27.73 -6.05 -11.64
C LYS A 102 26.97 -7.29 -11.20
N TYR A 103 26.05 -7.12 -10.27
CA TYR A 103 25.04 -8.13 -10.02
C TYR A 103 24.18 -8.28 -11.28
N PRO A 104 23.81 -9.52 -11.68
CA PRO A 104 22.73 -9.68 -12.65
C PRO A 104 21.53 -8.88 -12.14
N GLU A 105 20.79 -8.23 -13.04
CA GLU A 105 19.55 -7.54 -12.67
C GLU A 105 18.71 -8.49 -11.81
N VAL A 106 18.60 -8.18 -10.53
CA VAL A 106 17.78 -8.95 -9.60
C VAL A 106 16.37 -8.83 -10.13
N ASP A 107 15.71 -9.97 -10.41
CA ASP A 107 14.31 -9.99 -10.84
C ASP A 107 13.54 -8.99 -9.95
N PRO A 108 12.98 -7.90 -10.51
CA PRO A 108 12.36 -6.84 -9.72
C PRO A 108 11.20 -7.37 -8.86
N HIS A 109 10.66 -8.54 -9.20
CA HIS A 109 9.65 -9.24 -8.42
C HIS A 109 10.18 -9.92 -7.15
N LEU A 110 11.50 -10.12 -7.00
CA LEU A 110 12.14 -10.64 -5.77
C LEU A 110 12.30 -9.58 -4.67
N LYS A 111 11.96 -8.31 -4.94
CA LYS A 111 11.90 -7.30 -3.88
C LYS A 111 10.87 -7.71 -2.82
N PRO A 112 11.14 -7.48 -1.52
CA PRO A 112 10.17 -7.72 -0.45
C PRO A 112 8.82 -7.04 -0.71
N ILE A 113 7.77 -7.48 -0.04
CA ILE A 113 6.44 -6.88 -0.18
C ILE A 113 6.45 -5.41 0.23
N ASP A 114 6.02 -4.53 -0.69
CA ASP A 114 5.46 -3.24 -0.33
C ASP A 114 3.97 -3.43 -0.03
N LYS A 115 3.58 -3.18 1.22
CA LYS A 115 2.21 -3.34 1.70
C LYS A 115 1.24 -2.43 0.93
N ARG A 116 1.71 -1.25 0.48
CA ARG A 116 0.91 -0.31 -0.31
C ARG A 116 0.62 -0.81 -1.72
N ASP A 117 1.37 -1.79 -2.22
CA ASP A 117 1.03 -2.43 -3.49
C ASP A 117 -0.30 -3.19 -3.38
N ALA A 118 -0.58 -3.81 -2.23
CA ALA A 118 -1.86 -4.46 -1.94
C ALA A 118 -3.00 -3.49 -1.55
N PHE A 119 -2.70 -2.20 -1.38
CA PHE A 119 -3.70 -1.19 -1.01
C PHE A 119 -4.34 -0.58 -2.27
N TYR A 120 -5.65 -0.77 -2.41
CA TYR A 120 -6.43 -0.32 -3.56
C TYR A 120 -7.63 0.53 -3.12
N GLY A 121 -8.07 1.43 -4.01
CA GLY A 121 -9.33 2.15 -3.81
C GLY A 121 -10.55 1.31 -4.20
N GLY A 122 -11.72 1.94 -4.20
CA GLY A 122 -12.95 1.30 -4.65
C GLY A 122 -12.89 0.88 -6.13
N ARG A 123 -13.58 -0.22 -6.47
CA ARG A 123 -13.77 -0.65 -7.86
C ARG A 123 -14.75 0.29 -8.55
N THR A 124 -14.26 1.05 -9.52
CA THR A 124 -15.08 1.81 -10.46
C THR A 124 -14.87 1.22 -11.84
N GLU A 125 -15.81 0.41 -12.29
CA GLU A 125 -15.74 -0.27 -13.58
C GLU A 125 -16.98 0.05 -14.41
N THR A 126 -16.76 0.33 -15.69
CA THR A 126 -17.84 0.57 -16.66
C THR A 126 -17.86 -0.57 -17.65
N ILE A 127 -18.90 -1.40 -17.59
CA ILE A 127 -19.06 -2.56 -18.48
C ILE A 127 -19.46 -2.10 -19.88
N GLN A 128 -20.31 -1.07 -19.96
CA GLN A 128 -20.80 -0.53 -21.22
C GLN A 128 -20.86 1.00 -21.13
N LEU A 129 -20.20 1.69 -22.07
CA LEU A 129 -20.12 3.16 -22.08
C LEU A 129 -21.44 3.83 -22.51
N TYR A 130 -22.24 3.16 -23.32
CA TYR A 130 -23.52 3.67 -23.81
C TYR A 130 -24.48 2.52 -24.08
N ASN A 131 -25.68 2.63 -23.53
CA ASN A 131 -26.82 1.78 -23.85
C ASN A 131 -28.06 2.67 -24.01
N ASN A 132 -28.83 2.48 -25.09
CA ASN A 132 -30.08 3.21 -25.27
C ASN A 132 -31.15 2.53 -24.42
N LEU A 133 -31.55 3.19 -23.34
CA LEU A 133 -32.56 2.69 -22.40
C LEU A 133 -33.97 3.16 -22.75
N SER A 134 -34.23 3.66 -23.97
CA SER A 134 -35.54 4.18 -24.40
C SER A 134 -36.70 3.25 -24.03
N ASP A 135 -36.47 1.93 -24.17
CA ASP A 135 -37.47 0.90 -23.92
C ASP A 135 -37.14 0.02 -22.70
N LEU A 136 -36.12 0.40 -21.91
CA LEU A 136 -35.61 -0.38 -20.78
C LEU A 136 -35.69 0.41 -19.46
N LYS A 137 -36.16 -0.24 -18.40
CA LYS A 137 -36.11 0.32 -17.04
C LYS A 137 -34.79 -0.06 -16.36
N GLY A 138 -33.96 0.94 -16.06
CA GLY A 138 -32.76 0.77 -15.25
C GLY A 138 -33.07 0.62 -13.75
N ARG A 139 -32.26 -0.17 -13.03
CA ARG A 139 -32.26 -0.22 -11.55
C ARG A 139 -30.90 0.21 -11.02
N TYR A 140 -30.90 1.04 -9.99
CA TYR A 140 -29.70 1.45 -9.27
C TYR A 140 -29.72 0.82 -7.88
N VAL A 141 -28.66 0.09 -7.53
CA VAL A 141 -28.49 -0.54 -6.21
C VAL A 141 -27.29 0.11 -5.55
N ASP A 142 -27.48 0.58 -4.32
CA ASP A 142 -26.44 1.25 -3.53
C ASP A 142 -26.23 0.52 -2.21
N PHE A 143 -24.97 0.28 -1.86
CA PHE A 143 -24.63 -0.23 -0.54
C PHE A 143 -24.56 0.93 0.46
N CYS A 144 -25.58 1.05 1.28
CA CYS A 144 -25.63 2.03 2.37
C CYS A 144 -24.51 1.77 3.38
N SER A 145 -23.43 2.58 3.32
CA SER A 145 -22.27 2.50 4.23
C SER A 145 -21.43 1.21 4.10
N LEU A 146 -21.00 0.89 2.87
CA LEU A 146 -20.14 -0.26 2.56
C LEU A 146 -18.91 -0.41 3.49
N TYR A 147 -18.01 0.57 3.56
CA TYR A 147 -16.80 0.45 4.41
C TYR A 147 -17.12 0.28 5.90
N PRO A 148 -18.04 1.04 6.51
CA PRO A 148 -18.49 0.77 7.87
C PRO A 148 -19.04 -0.65 8.08
N SER A 149 -19.76 -1.21 7.12
CA SER A 149 -20.23 -2.60 7.19
C SER A 149 -19.06 -3.59 7.21
N VAL A 150 -18.02 -3.37 6.40
CA VAL A 150 -16.79 -4.18 6.44
C VAL A 150 -16.11 -4.04 7.81
N ASN A 151 -15.93 -2.82 8.32
CA ASN A 151 -15.35 -2.56 9.65
C ASN A 151 -16.10 -3.26 10.79
N LYS A 152 -17.42 -3.43 10.66
CA LYS A 152 -18.25 -4.05 11.71
C LYS A 152 -18.26 -5.58 11.66
N TYR A 153 -18.25 -6.17 10.47
CA TYR A 153 -18.56 -7.59 10.30
C TYR A 153 -17.39 -8.44 9.78
N CYS A 154 -16.36 -7.82 9.18
CA CYS A 154 -15.24 -8.55 8.60
C CYS A 154 -14.08 -8.74 9.61
N LYS A 155 -13.23 -9.74 9.32
CA LYS A 155 -12.03 -10.03 10.11
C LYS A 155 -10.93 -9.02 9.78
N TYR A 156 -10.19 -8.64 10.81
CA TYR A 156 -8.98 -7.82 10.74
C TYR A 156 -7.81 -8.54 11.38
N PRO A 157 -6.57 -8.28 10.92
CA PRO A 157 -5.38 -8.92 11.50
C PRO A 157 -5.04 -8.36 12.89
N ILE A 158 -4.52 -9.21 13.77
CA ILE A 158 -4.00 -8.83 15.09
C ILE A 158 -2.55 -9.27 15.22
N GLY A 159 -1.70 -8.38 15.74
CA GLY A 159 -0.30 -8.65 16.04
C GLY A 159 0.61 -8.37 14.84
N HIS A 160 1.69 -9.14 14.74
CA HIS A 160 2.68 -9.00 13.67
C HIS A 160 2.56 -10.16 12.67
N PRO A 161 2.75 -9.89 11.36
CA PRO A 161 2.72 -10.95 10.36
C PRO A 161 3.96 -11.84 10.45
N ILE A 162 3.79 -13.10 10.07
CA ILE A 162 4.85 -14.07 9.80
C ILE A 162 5.08 -14.08 8.28
N THR A 163 6.33 -13.89 7.86
CA THR A 163 6.71 -13.86 6.44
C THR A 163 7.23 -15.22 5.97
N TYR A 164 6.59 -15.77 4.95
CA TYR A 164 6.99 -16.98 4.24
C TYR A 164 7.55 -16.62 2.86
N THR A 165 8.80 -17.00 2.59
CA THR A 165 9.47 -16.82 1.28
C THR A 165 9.59 -18.11 0.47
N ASP A 166 9.39 -19.25 1.13
CA ASP A 166 9.69 -20.58 0.57
C ASP A 166 8.42 -21.45 0.47
N ILE A 167 7.24 -20.81 0.46
CA ILE A 167 5.96 -21.52 0.32
C ILE A 167 5.73 -21.93 -1.14
N SER A 168 5.47 -23.21 -1.37
CA SER A 168 5.13 -23.68 -2.71
C SER A 168 3.67 -23.37 -3.05
N VAL A 169 3.36 -23.26 -4.35
CA VAL A 169 1.98 -23.10 -4.83
C VAL A 169 1.12 -24.29 -4.41
N ASP A 170 1.69 -25.48 -4.45
CA ASP A 170 1.00 -26.70 -4.05
C ASP A 170 0.65 -26.70 -2.56
N ASP A 171 1.58 -26.28 -1.68
CA ASP A 171 1.29 -26.17 -0.24
C ASP A 171 0.19 -25.14 0.03
N TYR A 172 0.16 -24.05 -0.74
CA TYR A 172 -0.88 -23.03 -0.60
C TYR A 172 -2.25 -23.49 -1.10
N ILE A 173 -2.32 -24.23 -2.22
CA ILE A 173 -3.58 -24.64 -2.84
C ILE A 173 -4.11 -25.94 -2.25
N LYS A 174 -3.26 -26.96 -2.07
CA LYS A 174 -3.66 -28.32 -1.73
C LYS A 174 -3.86 -28.51 -0.23
N ASN A 175 -3.42 -27.59 0.62
CA ASN A 175 -3.63 -27.69 2.05
C ASN A 175 -5.11 -27.40 2.39
N PRO A 176 -5.91 -28.41 2.79
CA PRO A 176 -7.33 -28.22 3.10
C PRO A 176 -7.54 -27.39 4.38
N ASN A 177 -6.52 -27.29 5.24
CA ASN A 177 -6.53 -26.48 6.45
C ASN A 177 -5.91 -25.10 6.25
N ARG A 178 -5.73 -24.64 5.00
CA ARG A 178 -5.19 -23.31 4.71
C ARG A 178 -6.07 -22.24 5.37
N ASN A 179 -5.48 -21.49 6.27
CA ASN A 179 -6.13 -20.35 6.93
C ASN A 179 -5.20 -19.13 6.87
N TYR A 180 -4.58 -18.92 5.71
CA TYR A 180 -3.71 -17.78 5.49
C TYR A 180 -4.54 -16.51 5.40
N PHE A 181 -4.38 -15.66 6.40
CA PHE A 181 -4.96 -14.33 6.46
C PHE A 181 -3.85 -13.28 6.38
N GLY A 182 -3.80 -12.48 5.32
CA GLY A 182 -2.80 -11.42 5.15
C GLY A 182 -2.62 -11.00 3.68
N ILE A 183 -1.39 -10.77 3.24
CA ILE A 183 -1.08 -10.32 1.87
C ILE A 183 -0.04 -11.22 1.20
N MET A 184 -0.17 -11.39 -0.12
CA MET A 184 0.67 -12.26 -0.93
C MET A 184 1.14 -11.52 -2.17
N LYS A 185 2.45 -11.58 -2.42
CA LYS A 185 3.04 -11.24 -3.72
C LYS A 185 3.21 -12.50 -4.55
N CYS A 186 2.55 -12.53 -5.71
CA CYS A 186 2.53 -13.73 -6.53
C CYS A 186 2.46 -13.43 -8.03
N LYS A 187 2.83 -14.44 -8.83
CA LYS A 187 2.57 -14.54 -10.26
C LYS A 187 1.32 -15.39 -10.45
N ILE A 188 0.30 -14.84 -11.09
CA ILE A 188 -1.00 -15.50 -11.25
C ILE A 188 -1.54 -15.28 -12.67
N LEU A 189 -2.05 -16.36 -13.27
CA LEU A 189 -2.61 -16.36 -14.62
C LEU A 189 -4.13 -16.21 -14.53
N PRO A 190 -4.71 -15.13 -15.08
CA PRO A 190 -6.17 -14.99 -15.16
C PRO A 190 -6.80 -16.03 -16.11
N PRO A 191 -8.07 -16.43 -15.89
CA PRO A 191 -8.83 -17.21 -16.86
C PRO A 191 -9.17 -16.36 -18.09
N LYS A 192 -9.59 -17.01 -19.18
CA LYS A 192 -10.14 -16.32 -20.37
C LYS A 192 -11.65 -16.12 -20.19
N GLY A 193 -12.18 -14.99 -20.65
CA GLY A 193 -13.63 -14.75 -20.76
C GLY A 193 -14.38 -14.59 -19.42
N LEU A 194 -13.70 -14.28 -18.32
CA LEU A 194 -14.36 -14.00 -17.05
C LEU A 194 -15.05 -12.63 -17.09
N TYR A 195 -16.37 -12.61 -16.89
CA TYR A 195 -17.19 -11.40 -17.00
C TYR A 195 -16.81 -10.31 -15.99
N HIS A 196 -16.50 -10.70 -14.75
CA HIS A 196 -15.99 -9.78 -13.72
C HIS A 196 -14.58 -10.22 -13.30
N PRO A 197 -13.52 -9.61 -13.87
CA PRO A 197 -12.17 -9.83 -13.37
C PRO A 197 -12.10 -9.51 -11.88
N VAL A 198 -11.35 -10.34 -11.14
CA VAL A 198 -11.30 -10.28 -9.67
C VAL A 198 -10.16 -9.37 -9.23
N LEU A 199 -8.95 -9.64 -9.71
CA LEU A 199 -7.75 -8.99 -9.21
C LEU A 199 -7.54 -7.59 -9.84
N PRO A 200 -7.30 -6.57 -9.02
CA PRO A 200 -6.89 -5.25 -9.49
C PRO A 200 -5.46 -5.28 -10.08
N TYR A 201 -5.23 -4.42 -11.08
CA TYR A 201 -3.94 -4.18 -11.70
C TYR A 201 -3.62 -2.69 -11.73
N LYS A 202 -2.47 -2.30 -11.14
CA LYS A 202 -1.96 -0.92 -11.19
C LYS A 202 -1.12 -0.75 -12.45
N GLN A 203 -1.69 -0.17 -13.48
CA GLN A 203 -0.96 0.20 -14.68
C GLN A 203 -0.25 1.54 -14.45
N LEU A 204 1.06 1.59 -14.72
CA LEU A 204 1.82 2.84 -14.75
C LEU A 204 1.48 3.60 -16.04
N THR A 205 1.09 4.87 -15.92
CA THR A 205 0.77 5.74 -17.04
C THR A 205 1.95 6.64 -17.40
N SER A 206 1.90 7.25 -18.59
CA SER A 206 2.97 8.11 -19.11
C SER A 206 3.30 9.35 -18.26
N ASP A 207 2.43 9.72 -17.33
CA ASP A 207 2.62 10.82 -16.37
C ASP A 207 3.13 10.32 -15.00
N ASN A 208 3.71 9.10 -14.95
CA ASN A 208 4.20 8.45 -13.73
C ASN A 208 3.13 8.31 -12.62
N THR A 209 1.85 8.28 -13.01
CA THR A 209 0.76 7.93 -12.09
C THR A 209 0.31 6.50 -12.30
N HIS A 210 -0.44 5.95 -11.35
CA HIS A 210 -1.02 4.62 -11.49
C HIS A 210 -2.51 4.73 -11.76
N LYS A 211 -3.01 3.92 -12.69
CA LYS A 211 -4.44 3.71 -12.91
C LYS A 211 -4.81 2.28 -12.57
N LEU A 212 -5.94 2.15 -11.89
CA LEU A 212 -6.47 0.87 -11.47
C LEU A 212 -7.33 0.27 -12.59
N LEU A 213 -6.97 -0.92 -13.02
CA LEU A 213 -7.68 -1.70 -14.03
C LEU A 213 -8.08 -3.06 -13.48
N PHE A 214 -9.16 -3.62 -14.03
CA PHE A 214 -9.60 -4.98 -13.79
C PHE A 214 -9.65 -5.68 -15.14
N GLY A 215 -8.67 -6.53 -15.42
CA GLY A 215 -8.54 -7.18 -16.71
C GLY A 215 -7.88 -8.55 -16.62
N LEU A 216 -7.99 -9.33 -17.70
CA LEU A 216 -7.56 -10.73 -17.75
C LEU A 216 -6.26 -10.95 -18.54
N CYS A 217 -5.63 -9.86 -18.99
CA CYS A 217 -4.38 -9.89 -19.74
C CYS A 217 -3.54 -8.67 -19.39
N ARG A 218 -2.36 -8.91 -18.82
CA ARG A 218 -1.37 -7.87 -18.54
C ARG A 218 -1.06 -7.03 -19.77
N THR A 219 -0.77 -7.66 -20.91
CA THR A 219 -0.44 -6.95 -22.16
C THR A 219 -1.60 -6.06 -22.65
N CYS A 220 -2.85 -6.55 -22.64
CA CYS A 220 -4.01 -5.71 -22.98
C CYS A 220 -4.15 -4.52 -22.03
N MET A 221 -4.04 -4.75 -20.71
CA MET A 221 -4.14 -3.67 -19.73
C MET A 221 -3.05 -2.62 -19.96
N ASN A 222 -1.80 -3.03 -20.22
CA ASN A 222 -0.70 -2.10 -20.49
C ASN A 222 -0.84 -1.32 -21.81
N LYS A 223 -1.58 -1.84 -22.79
CA LYS A 223 -1.87 -1.13 -24.05
C LYS A 223 -2.93 -0.03 -23.89
N ILE A 224 -3.72 -0.03 -22.81
CA ILE A 224 -4.78 0.96 -22.62
C ILE A 224 -4.15 2.32 -22.30
N SER A 225 -4.39 3.32 -23.16
CA SER A 225 -4.11 4.73 -22.87
C SER A 225 -5.35 5.40 -22.28
N PHE A 226 -5.17 6.14 -21.18
CA PHE A 226 -6.25 6.92 -20.55
C PHE A 226 -6.41 8.33 -21.16
N LYS A 227 -5.45 8.77 -21.95
CA LYS A 227 -5.55 9.99 -22.76
C LYS A 227 -5.71 9.55 -24.22
N CYS A 228 -6.87 9.84 -24.81
CA CYS A 228 -7.06 9.62 -26.24
C CYS A 228 -6.11 10.54 -27.01
N LYS A 229 -5.35 9.98 -27.95
CA LYS A 229 -4.49 10.74 -28.86
C LYS A 229 -5.00 10.71 -30.31
N HIS A 230 -6.12 10.02 -30.56
CA HIS A 230 -6.67 9.79 -31.90
C HIS A 230 -7.66 10.89 -32.33
N ILE A 231 -8.16 11.69 -31.38
CA ILE A 231 -9.06 12.81 -31.64
C ILE A 231 -8.43 14.05 -31.02
N ASP A 232 -8.16 15.06 -31.86
CA ASP A 232 -7.80 16.39 -31.41
C ASP A 232 -9.04 17.29 -31.41
N ALA A 233 -9.89 17.14 -30.39
CA ALA A 233 -11.08 18.00 -30.27
C ALA A 233 -10.73 19.46 -29.92
N SER A 234 -9.44 19.78 -29.68
CA SER A 234 -8.97 21.16 -29.47
C SER A 234 -9.03 21.98 -30.75
N SER A 235 -8.93 21.34 -31.91
CA SER A 235 -8.85 22.01 -33.21
C SER A 235 -10.18 22.49 -33.75
N ASP A 236 -11.31 22.05 -33.19
CA ASP A 236 -12.64 22.52 -33.59
C ASP A 236 -13.10 23.68 -32.68
N PRO A 237 -13.11 24.94 -33.16
CA PRO A 237 -13.54 26.09 -32.39
C PRO A 237 -15.07 26.13 -32.18
N THR A 238 -15.85 25.31 -32.89
CA THR A 238 -17.33 25.31 -32.82
C THR A 238 -17.88 24.49 -31.65
N LEU A 239 -17.10 23.55 -31.13
CA LEU A 239 -17.52 22.70 -30.01
C LEU A 239 -17.25 23.37 -28.66
N ASN A 240 -18.23 23.31 -27.76
CA ASN A 240 -18.00 23.69 -26.37
C ASN A 240 -17.16 22.63 -25.63
N LYS A 241 -16.66 22.96 -24.44
CA LYS A 241 -15.80 22.06 -23.64
C LYS A 241 -16.46 20.71 -23.33
N HIS A 242 -17.77 20.68 -23.13
CA HIS A 242 -18.51 19.46 -22.80
C HIS A 242 -18.59 18.53 -24.02
N ASP A 243 -18.89 19.08 -25.20
CA ASP A 243 -19.04 18.30 -26.42
C ASP A 243 -17.70 17.78 -26.93
N LYS A 244 -16.62 18.56 -26.78
CA LYS A 244 -15.24 18.09 -27.00
C LYS A 244 -14.90 16.85 -26.17
N ILE A 245 -15.31 16.81 -24.92
CA ILE A 245 -15.10 15.65 -24.03
C ILE A 245 -15.91 14.44 -24.52
N HIS A 246 -17.14 14.64 -25.01
CA HIS A 246 -17.97 13.56 -25.54
C HIS A 246 -17.40 12.95 -26.81
N GLU A 247 -16.88 13.76 -27.72
CA GLU A 247 -16.22 13.26 -28.93
C GLU A 247 -15.01 12.38 -28.59
N ILE A 248 -14.13 12.87 -27.71
CA ILE A 248 -12.97 12.11 -27.22
C ILE A 248 -13.41 10.78 -26.59
N LYS A 249 -14.47 10.79 -25.79
CA LYS A 249 -15.02 9.57 -25.15
C LYS A 249 -15.65 8.60 -26.15
N ARG A 250 -16.11 9.08 -27.30
CA ARG A 250 -16.70 8.28 -28.39
C ARG A 250 -15.67 7.81 -29.43
N CYS A 251 -14.38 8.05 -29.20
CA CYS A 251 -13.30 7.58 -30.07
C CYS A 251 -13.42 6.08 -30.39
N LYS A 252 -13.61 5.79 -31.69
CA LYS A 252 -13.80 4.43 -32.20
C LYS A 252 -12.57 3.56 -31.99
N GLU A 253 -11.37 4.10 -32.19
CA GLU A 253 -10.11 3.38 -31.98
C GLU A 253 -9.91 3.00 -30.51
N CYS A 254 -10.11 3.94 -29.58
CA CYS A 254 -10.06 3.64 -28.15
C CYS A 254 -11.12 2.62 -27.73
N LYS A 255 -12.31 2.67 -28.35
CA LYS A 255 -13.36 1.66 -28.14
C LYS A 255 -12.90 0.28 -28.63
N ASN A 256 -12.33 0.19 -29.83
CA ASN A 256 -11.87 -1.07 -30.40
C ASN A 256 -10.75 -1.68 -29.55
N ILE A 257 -9.71 -0.92 -29.20
CA ILE A 257 -8.60 -1.39 -28.34
C ILE A 257 -9.10 -1.98 -27.03
N LYS A 258 -10.16 -1.40 -26.43
CA LYS A 258 -10.73 -1.88 -25.15
C LYS A 258 -11.63 -3.10 -25.30
N ASN A 259 -12.20 -3.36 -26.48
CA ASN A 259 -13.16 -4.43 -26.74
C ASN A 259 -12.63 -5.53 -27.67
N GLU A 260 -11.41 -5.38 -28.17
CA GLU A 260 -10.75 -6.38 -29.01
C GLU A 260 -10.59 -7.70 -28.27
N LYS A 261 -10.81 -8.80 -29.01
CA LYS A 261 -10.60 -10.14 -28.49
C LYS A 261 -9.11 -10.35 -28.25
N CYS A 262 -8.75 -10.62 -27.00
CA CYS A 262 -7.37 -10.94 -26.63
C CYS A 262 -6.92 -12.26 -27.28
N ILE A 263 -5.81 -12.21 -28.02
CA ILE A 263 -5.13 -13.36 -28.64
C ILE A 263 -3.78 -13.69 -27.98
N HIS A 264 -3.44 -13.00 -26.89
CA HIS A 264 -2.16 -13.16 -26.21
C HIS A 264 -2.00 -14.54 -25.57
N SER A 265 -0.74 -14.99 -25.53
CA SER A 265 -0.29 -16.20 -24.84
C SER A 265 -0.47 -16.09 -23.32
N ASP A 266 -0.35 -17.21 -22.61
CA ASP A 266 -0.50 -17.20 -21.14
C ASP A 266 0.66 -16.44 -20.46
N GLU A 267 1.87 -16.50 -21.02
CA GLU A 267 3.05 -15.75 -20.58
C GLU A 267 2.88 -14.23 -20.73
N GLU A 268 2.14 -13.79 -21.75
CA GLU A 268 1.81 -12.39 -21.96
C GLU A 268 0.66 -11.92 -21.05
N ARG A 269 -0.28 -12.82 -20.73
CA ARG A 269 -1.46 -12.52 -19.93
C ARG A 269 -1.21 -12.49 -18.44
N VAL A 270 -0.27 -13.30 -17.96
CA VAL A 270 0.05 -13.45 -16.55
C VAL A 270 0.36 -12.11 -15.89
N ILE A 271 -0.16 -11.91 -14.69
CA ILE A 271 0.07 -10.72 -13.88
C ILE A 271 0.95 -11.08 -12.66
N VAL A 272 1.80 -10.14 -12.27
CA VAL A 272 2.53 -10.19 -11.01
C VAL A 272 2.11 -8.98 -10.19
N GLY A 273 1.81 -9.20 -8.93
CA GLY A 273 1.34 -8.15 -8.03
C GLY A 273 1.21 -8.65 -6.61
N THR A 274 0.75 -7.74 -5.74
CA THR A 274 0.51 -8.01 -4.33
C THR A 274 -0.97 -7.81 -4.04
N TRP A 275 -1.60 -8.80 -3.42
CA TRP A 275 -3.04 -8.78 -3.12
C TRP A 275 -3.29 -9.38 -1.74
N SER A 276 -4.46 -9.12 -1.16
CA SER A 276 -4.89 -9.82 0.05
C SER A 276 -5.11 -11.31 -0.26
N THR A 277 -4.89 -12.17 0.73
CA THR A 277 -5.15 -13.62 0.56
C THR A 277 -6.62 -13.89 0.23
N ILE A 278 -7.54 -13.07 0.73
CA ILE A 278 -8.97 -13.14 0.42
C ILE A 278 -9.24 -12.90 -1.08
N GLU A 279 -8.58 -11.91 -1.68
CA GLU A 279 -8.70 -11.65 -3.12
C GLU A 279 -8.09 -12.77 -3.96
N ILE A 280 -6.94 -13.31 -3.53
CA ILE A 280 -6.29 -14.46 -4.18
C ILE A 280 -7.20 -15.70 -4.13
N ASP A 281 -7.77 -15.99 -2.98
CA ASP A 281 -8.70 -17.12 -2.81
C ASP A 281 -9.93 -16.96 -3.70
N LYS A 282 -10.48 -15.75 -3.77
CA LYS A 282 -11.60 -15.46 -4.67
C LYS A 282 -11.20 -15.58 -6.14
N ALA A 283 -9.98 -15.16 -6.49
CA ALA A 283 -9.47 -15.29 -7.85
C ALA A 283 -9.31 -16.76 -8.25
N ILE A 284 -8.74 -17.59 -7.38
CA ILE A 284 -8.60 -19.03 -7.59
C ILE A 284 -9.99 -19.68 -7.76
N GLU A 285 -10.97 -19.34 -6.92
CA GLU A 285 -12.36 -19.78 -7.05
C GLU A 285 -12.95 -19.42 -8.43
N LYS A 286 -12.59 -18.26 -8.98
CA LYS A 286 -13.02 -17.81 -10.32
C LYS A 286 -12.15 -18.33 -11.46
N GLY A 287 -11.25 -19.28 -11.21
CA GLY A 287 -10.47 -19.98 -12.22
C GLY A 287 -9.10 -19.36 -12.54
N TYR A 288 -8.61 -18.44 -11.71
CA TYR A 288 -7.22 -17.99 -11.82
C TYR A 288 -6.26 -19.10 -11.41
N LYS A 289 -5.11 -19.21 -12.09
CA LYS A 289 -4.08 -20.21 -11.79
C LYS A 289 -2.87 -19.54 -11.17
N LEU A 290 -2.63 -19.79 -9.89
CA LEU A 290 -1.43 -19.33 -9.20
C LEU A 290 -0.20 -20.07 -9.78
N GLN A 291 0.83 -19.33 -10.20
CA GLN A 291 2.02 -19.91 -10.84
C GLN A 291 3.26 -19.85 -9.93
N LYS A 292 3.41 -18.80 -9.14
CA LYS A 292 4.53 -18.63 -8.21
C LYS A 292 4.13 -17.74 -7.05
N ILE A 293 4.54 -18.10 -5.84
CA ILE A 293 4.48 -17.22 -4.67
C ILE A 293 5.89 -16.67 -4.46
N TYR A 294 6.02 -15.35 -4.40
CA TYR A 294 7.30 -14.69 -4.10
C TYR A 294 7.45 -14.48 -2.60
N GLU A 295 6.37 -14.04 -1.96
CA GLU A 295 6.33 -13.77 -0.52
C GLU A 295 4.88 -13.81 -0.04
N LEU A 296 4.66 -14.32 1.17
CA LEU A 296 3.37 -14.35 1.86
C LEU A 296 3.55 -13.84 3.28
N GLU A 297 2.83 -12.79 3.64
CA GLU A 297 2.72 -12.28 5.01
C GLU A 297 1.39 -12.76 5.61
N HIS A 298 1.45 -13.50 6.71
CA HIS A 298 0.29 -14.11 7.37
C HIS A 298 0.17 -13.69 8.84
N PHE A 299 -1.04 -13.36 9.27
CA PHE A 299 -1.39 -13.12 10.67
C PHE A 299 -2.06 -14.34 11.28
N GLU A 300 -1.46 -14.88 12.34
CA GLU A 300 -2.00 -16.04 13.07
C GLU A 300 -3.32 -15.73 13.77
N LYS A 301 -3.52 -14.47 14.17
CA LYS A 301 -4.69 -14.01 14.92
C LYS A 301 -5.47 -12.98 14.13
N THR A 302 -6.79 -13.10 14.19
CA THR A 302 -7.73 -12.15 13.59
C THR A 302 -8.85 -11.83 14.56
N SER A 303 -9.50 -10.68 14.40
CA SER A 303 -10.72 -10.32 15.15
C SER A 303 -11.74 -9.61 14.27
N THR A 304 -13.01 -9.79 14.58
CA THR A 304 -14.15 -9.05 14.00
C THR A 304 -14.61 -7.89 14.87
N ASP A 305 -14.01 -7.70 16.05
CA ASP A 305 -14.57 -6.82 17.08
C ASP A 305 -13.86 -5.46 17.17
N ILE A 306 -12.67 -5.31 16.55
CA ILE A 306 -11.80 -4.16 16.75
C ILE A 306 -12.45 -2.79 16.45
N PHE A 307 -13.38 -2.75 15.49
CA PHE A 307 -14.12 -1.53 15.14
C PHE A 307 -15.63 -1.62 15.40
N LYS A 308 -16.11 -2.76 15.90
CA LYS A 308 -17.54 -3.04 16.04
C LYS A 308 -18.23 -2.00 16.91
N LEU A 309 -17.70 -1.73 18.11
CA LEU A 309 -18.24 -0.74 19.04
C LEU A 309 -18.18 0.69 18.47
N TYR A 310 -17.10 1.04 17.78
CA TYR A 310 -16.96 2.34 17.12
C TYR A 310 -18.04 2.52 16.04
N VAL A 311 -18.18 1.54 15.15
CA VAL A 311 -19.17 1.58 14.08
C VAL A 311 -20.58 1.62 14.66
N ASP A 312 -20.88 0.82 15.68
CA ASP A 312 -22.17 0.80 16.36
C ASP A 312 -22.53 2.17 16.96
N THR A 313 -21.57 2.81 17.62
CA THR A 313 -21.73 4.13 18.24
C THR A 313 -22.10 5.20 17.19
N PHE A 314 -21.33 5.30 16.10
CA PHE A 314 -21.58 6.33 15.09
C PHE A 314 -22.72 5.99 14.13
N MET A 315 -23.04 4.69 13.94
CA MET A 315 -24.25 4.29 13.22
C MET A 315 -25.51 4.63 14.00
N LYS A 316 -25.51 4.43 15.33
CA LYS A 316 -26.58 4.90 16.23
C LYS A 316 -26.80 6.39 16.06
N TYR A 317 -25.77 7.22 16.28
CA TYR A 317 -25.90 8.68 16.12
C TYR A 317 -26.35 9.11 14.73
N LYS A 318 -25.86 8.45 13.67
CA LYS A 318 -26.27 8.73 12.30
C LYS A 318 -27.75 8.43 12.08
N GLN A 319 -28.27 7.36 12.66
CA GLN A 319 -29.67 6.96 12.52
C GLN A 319 -30.60 7.83 13.36
N GLU A 320 -30.27 8.10 14.62
CA GLU A 320 -30.99 9.05 15.47
C GLU A 320 -31.09 10.43 14.81
N ALA A 321 -29.97 10.96 14.31
CA ALA A 321 -29.91 12.26 13.62
C ALA A 321 -30.53 12.27 12.21
N SER A 322 -30.77 11.10 11.61
CA SER A 322 -31.47 11.03 10.31
C SER A 322 -32.95 11.34 10.45
N GLY A 323 -33.50 11.15 11.65
CA GLY A 323 -34.94 11.26 11.92
C GLY A 323 -35.77 10.39 10.96
N CYS A 324 -37.05 10.71 10.91
CA CYS A 324 -37.97 10.21 9.89
C CYS A 324 -38.22 11.32 8.88
N LYS A 325 -37.79 11.11 7.63
CA LYS A 325 -38.11 12.00 6.51
C LYS A 325 -39.63 11.94 6.27
N CYS A 326 -40.38 12.79 6.94
CA CYS A 326 -41.73 13.13 6.51
C CYS A 326 -41.63 14.16 5.38
N ASP A 327 -42.46 13.99 4.36
CA ASP A 327 -42.63 15.00 3.32
C ASP A 327 -43.11 16.32 3.98
N PRO A 328 -42.40 17.44 3.79
CA PRO A 328 -42.77 18.74 4.36
C PRO A 328 -44.19 19.20 3.99
N LYS A 329 -44.79 18.70 2.90
CA LYS A 329 -46.19 18.99 2.53
C LYS A 329 -47.22 18.38 3.48
N TYR A 330 -46.88 17.29 4.17
CA TYR A 330 -47.85 16.48 4.91
C TYR A 330 -47.62 16.43 6.42
N CYS A 331 -46.52 16.99 6.95
CA CYS A 331 -46.26 16.96 8.38
C CYS A 331 -45.95 18.32 9.00
N LYS A 332 -46.77 18.71 9.99
CA LYS A 332 -46.62 19.94 10.76
C LYS A 332 -46.00 19.77 12.16
N ASN A 333 -45.79 18.55 12.67
CA ASN A 333 -45.08 18.31 13.95
C ASN A 333 -44.60 16.85 14.11
N ASP A 334 -43.51 16.67 14.85
CA ASP A 334 -42.80 15.44 15.27
C ASP A 334 -43.23 14.09 14.63
N CYS A 335 -42.58 13.76 13.51
CA CYS A 335 -42.88 12.60 12.65
C CYS A 335 -42.56 11.22 13.27
N LYS A 336 -42.09 11.18 14.52
CA LYS A 336 -41.75 9.94 15.25
C LYS A 336 -42.94 9.02 15.50
N ASN A 337 -44.15 9.58 15.47
CA ASN A 337 -45.38 8.84 15.74
C ASN A 337 -46.04 8.21 14.49
N ASP A 338 -45.53 8.52 13.30
CA ASP A 338 -46.02 7.96 12.04
C ASP A 338 -45.75 6.45 11.92
N LYS A 339 -46.65 5.73 11.27
CA LYS A 339 -46.58 4.26 11.13
C LYS A 339 -45.32 3.84 10.36
N GLU A 340 -44.98 4.55 9.29
CA GLU A 340 -43.80 4.23 8.47
C GLU A 340 -42.50 4.51 9.23
N CYS A 341 -42.47 5.62 9.98
CA CYS A 341 -41.38 5.95 10.88
C CYS A 341 -41.19 4.88 11.98
N LYS A 342 -42.26 4.44 12.64
CA LYS A 342 -42.21 3.40 13.67
C LYS A 342 -41.74 2.06 13.09
N THR A 343 -42.25 1.64 11.93
CA THR A 343 -41.79 0.42 11.26
C THR A 343 -40.31 0.49 10.92
N LYS A 344 -39.81 1.64 10.47
CA LYS A 344 -38.39 1.82 10.17
C LYS A 344 -37.52 1.80 11.43
N ILE A 345 -37.95 2.45 12.50
CA ILE A 345 -37.25 2.43 13.80
C ILE A 345 -37.23 1.01 14.36
N GLN A 346 -38.36 0.32 14.36
CA GLN A 346 -38.46 -1.06 14.82
C GLN A 346 -37.58 -1.99 13.98
N TYR A 347 -37.60 -1.87 12.65
CA TYR A 347 -36.70 -2.63 11.79
C TYR A 347 -35.23 -2.42 12.15
N ILE A 348 -34.82 -1.19 12.48
CA ILE A 348 -33.46 -0.92 12.92
C ILE A 348 -33.17 -1.59 14.26
N ILE A 349 -34.06 -1.46 15.25
CA ILE A 349 -33.90 -2.10 16.56
C ILE A 349 -33.80 -3.63 16.42
N ASP A 350 -34.67 -4.23 15.61
CA ASP A 350 -34.72 -5.69 15.39
C ASP A 350 -33.49 -6.22 14.64
N ASN A 351 -32.84 -5.40 13.82
CA ASN A 351 -31.75 -5.82 12.93
C ASN A 351 -30.38 -5.23 13.30
N THR A 352 -30.25 -4.52 14.43
CA THR A 352 -28.97 -3.95 14.86
C THR A 352 -28.66 -4.30 16.31
N ALA A 353 -27.36 -4.30 16.65
CA ALA A 353 -26.87 -4.68 17.97
C ALA A 353 -26.79 -3.50 18.95
N TYR A 354 -27.06 -2.27 18.48
CA TYR A 354 -27.01 -1.07 19.30
C TYR A 354 -28.41 -0.58 19.61
N ASP A 355 -28.63 -0.23 20.87
CA ASP A 355 -29.93 0.24 21.34
C ASP A 355 -30.16 1.67 20.86
N LEU A 356 -31.22 1.88 20.08
CA LEU A 356 -31.53 3.16 19.45
C LEU A 356 -32.48 3.93 20.35
N ASP A 357 -32.06 5.11 20.79
CA ASP A 357 -32.86 5.90 21.73
C ASP A 357 -33.96 6.64 20.94
N ILE A 358 -35.17 6.10 21.01
CA ILE A 358 -36.34 6.58 20.24
C ILE A 358 -36.59 8.07 20.52
N ASP A 359 -36.36 8.53 21.75
CA ASP A 359 -36.58 9.93 22.13
C ASP A 359 -35.55 10.88 21.50
N LYS A 360 -34.39 10.36 21.10
CA LYS A 360 -33.35 11.11 20.37
C LYS A 360 -33.50 11.07 18.87
N VAL A 361 -34.45 10.30 18.32
CA VAL A 361 -34.69 10.23 16.88
C VAL A 361 -35.31 11.55 16.39
N LYS A 362 -34.45 12.45 15.94
CA LYS A 362 -34.83 13.78 15.44
C LYS A 362 -33.92 14.16 14.29
N TYR A 363 -34.51 14.68 13.22
CA TYR A 363 -33.72 15.17 12.09
C TYR A 363 -32.75 16.27 12.52
N ASN A 364 -31.46 16.00 12.36
CA ASN A 364 -30.37 16.91 12.64
C ASN A 364 -29.28 16.72 11.58
N SER A 365 -29.25 17.61 10.59
CA SER A 365 -28.31 17.52 9.46
C SER A 365 -26.84 17.64 9.88
N GLY A 366 -26.53 18.49 10.87
CA GLY A 366 -25.17 18.70 11.38
C GLY A 366 -24.63 17.48 12.12
N LEU A 367 -25.39 16.94 13.08
CA LEU A 367 -25.00 15.73 13.80
C LEU A 367 -24.90 14.52 12.86
N ARG A 368 -25.85 14.41 11.92
CA ARG A 368 -25.83 13.37 10.90
C ARG A 368 -24.57 13.45 10.02
N PHE A 369 -24.13 14.66 9.70
CA PHE A 369 -22.90 14.89 8.93
C PHE A 369 -21.67 14.45 9.72
N ILE A 370 -21.55 14.88 10.98
CA ILE A 370 -20.44 14.50 11.88
C ILE A 370 -20.36 12.97 12.02
N ALA A 371 -21.48 12.32 12.34
CA ALA A 371 -21.52 10.86 12.49
C ALA A 371 -21.11 10.13 11.20
N LYS A 372 -21.54 10.63 10.02
CA LYS A 372 -21.13 10.07 8.73
C LYS A 372 -19.62 10.25 8.48
N ILE A 373 -19.04 11.38 8.86
CA ILE A 373 -17.61 11.64 8.73
C ILE A 373 -16.81 10.70 9.63
N CYS A 374 -17.19 10.53 10.90
CA CYS A 374 -16.51 9.61 11.81
C CYS A 374 -16.49 8.18 11.25
N LEU A 375 -17.62 7.70 10.72
CA LEU A 375 -17.71 6.37 10.09
C LEU A 375 -16.79 6.21 8.87
N ASN A 376 -16.70 7.22 8.01
CA ASN A 376 -15.98 7.13 6.74
C ASN A 376 -14.47 7.43 6.87
N ASN A 377 -14.09 8.32 7.80
CA ASN A 377 -12.71 8.78 7.92
C ASN A 377 -11.80 7.78 8.62
N LEU A 378 -12.36 6.88 9.45
CA LEU A 378 -11.57 5.88 10.18
C LEU A 378 -10.67 5.07 9.25
N TRP A 379 -11.25 4.49 8.19
CA TRP A 379 -10.52 3.75 7.15
C TRP A 379 -9.49 4.64 6.42
N GLY A 380 -9.91 5.85 6.03
CA GLY A 380 -9.04 6.78 5.32
C GLY A 380 -7.78 7.14 6.10
N HIS A 381 -7.88 7.18 7.44
CA HIS A 381 -6.76 7.48 8.33
C HIS A 381 -5.69 6.36 8.32
N PHE A 382 -6.11 5.09 8.39
CA PHE A 382 -5.18 3.95 8.34
C PHE A 382 -4.45 3.82 7.00
N GLY A 383 -5.08 4.28 5.90
CA GLY A 383 -4.49 4.31 4.57
C GLY A 383 -3.68 5.56 4.22
N MET A 384 -3.54 6.53 5.13
CA MET A 384 -2.82 7.78 4.88
C MET A 384 -1.38 7.51 4.41
N ARG A 385 -0.84 8.38 3.56
CA ARG A 385 0.57 8.31 3.17
C ARG A 385 1.43 8.88 4.30
N ASP A 386 2.56 8.27 4.58
CA ASP A 386 3.46 8.73 5.64
C ASP A 386 4.43 9.83 5.17
N ASN A 387 4.71 9.87 3.87
CA ASN A 387 5.73 10.74 3.28
C ASN A 387 5.11 11.71 2.25
N PHE A 388 4.62 12.84 2.75
CA PHE A 388 4.10 13.93 1.93
C PHE A 388 5.23 14.85 1.46
N THR A 389 5.04 15.49 0.30
CA THR A 389 5.87 16.62 -0.12
C THR A 389 5.81 17.70 0.95
N GLN A 390 6.96 18.10 1.46
CA GLN A 390 7.13 19.23 2.36
C GLN A 390 7.30 20.49 1.53
N LYS A 391 6.81 21.60 2.07
CA LYS A 391 6.91 22.93 1.47
C LYS A 391 7.53 23.86 2.49
N GLU A 392 8.63 24.48 2.14
CA GLU A 392 9.29 25.47 2.98
C GLU A 392 9.48 26.78 2.21
N TYR A 393 9.14 27.89 2.86
CA TYR A 393 9.48 29.22 2.37
C TYR A 393 10.88 29.56 2.87
N CYS A 394 11.80 29.75 1.95
CA CYS A 394 13.20 30.03 2.22
C CYS A 394 13.47 31.51 1.91
N PHE A 395 14.06 32.20 2.89
CA PHE A 395 14.37 33.63 2.80
C PHE A 395 15.87 33.91 2.60
N THR A 396 16.71 32.87 2.62
CA THR A 396 18.15 32.99 2.47
C THR A 396 18.72 31.87 1.62
N LEU A 397 19.83 32.14 0.93
CA LEU A 397 20.56 31.14 0.16
C LEU A 397 21.06 29.98 1.03
N GLU A 398 21.44 30.26 2.28
CA GLU A 398 21.88 29.22 3.22
C GLU A 398 20.75 28.22 3.52
N HIS A 399 19.53 28.71 3.72
CA HIS A 399 18.36 27.85 3.96
C HIS A 399 18.06 26.97 2.75
N ILE A 400 18.06 27.55 1.54
CA ILE A 400 17.87 26.79 0.29
C ILE A 400 18.96 25.71 0.16
N THR A 401 20.22 26.08 0.35
CA THR A 401 21.39 25.19 0.25
C THR A 401 21.27 24.01 1.23
N LYS A 402 20.83 24.27 2.47
CA LYS A 402 20.58 23.22 3.47
C LYS A 402 19.52 22.21 3.04
N ILE A 403 18.54 22.60 2.23
CA ILE A 403 17.51 21.69 1.71
C ILE A 403 18.02 20.97 0.46
N VAL A 404 18.51 21.73 -0.52
CA VAL A 404 18.94 21.21 -1.84
C VAL A 404 20.06 20.17 -1.71
N PHE A 405 21.02 20.40 -0.83
CA PHE A 405 22.16 19.49 -0.64
C PHE A 405 21.93 18.49 0.50
N ASN A 406 20.72 18.39 1.04
CA ASN A 406 20.41 17.39 2.05
C ASN A 406 20.27 16.00 1.41
N GLU A 407 21.22 15.11 1.71
CA GLU A 407 21.20 13.71 1.25
C GLU A 407 19.92 12.96 1.66
N LYS A 408 19.18 13.44 2.67
CA LYS A 408 17.92 12.82 3.10
C LYS A 408 16.74 13.14 2.21
N TYR A 409 16.84 14.16 1.36
CA TYR A 409 15.74 14.65 0.55
C TYR A 409 15.85 14.18 -0.90
N LYS A 410 14.72 14.14 -1.60
CA LYS A 410 14.56 13.82 -3.02
C LYS A 410 13.44 14.67 -3.62
N ASP A 411 13.31 14.62 -4.95
CA ASP A 411 12.28 15.34 -5.72
C ASP A 411 12.24 16.84 -5.37
N ILE A 412 13.42 17.45 -5.24
CA ILE A 412 13.55 18.85 -4.80
C ILE A 412 13.21 19.77 -5.97
N SER A 413 12.30 20.72 -5.72
CA SER A 413 11.91 21.76 -6.66
C SER A 413 11.92 23.11 -5.95
N THR A 414 12.45 24.14 -6.61
CA THR A 414 12.47 25.50 -6.10
C THR A 414 11.70 26.42 -7.05
N MET A 415 10.90 27.31 -6.48
CA MET A 415 10.15 28.33 -7.20
C MET A 415 10.38 29.67 -6.50
N ILE A 416 10.90 30.65 -7.23
CA ILE A 416 11.01 32.03 -6.75
C ILE A 416 9.60 32.61 -6.74
N LEU A 417 9.14 33.05 -5.57
CA LEU A 417 7.84 33.71 -5.41
C LEU A 417 7.98 35.23 -5.44
N ASP A 418 9.07 35.73 -4.89
CA ASP A 418 9.42 37.16 -4.82
C ASP A 418 10.94 37.33 -4.72
N GLU A 419 11.44 38.56 -4.72
CA GLU A 419 12.89 38.88 -4.65
C GLU A 419 13.60 38.20 -3.48
N ASP A 420 12.94 38.11 -2.32
CA ASP A 420 13.50 37.55 -1.09
C ASP A 420 12.87 36.21 -0.66
N ILE A 421 11.99 35.61 -1.47
CA ILE A 421 11.23 34.42 -1.07
C ILE A 421 11.31 33.33 -2.13
N VAL A 422 11.88 32.19 -1.75
CA VAL A 422 11.91 30.97 -2.56
C VAL A 422 11.08 29.89 -1.88
N LEU A 423 10.04 29.42 -2.55
CA LEU A 423 9.33 28.21 -2.15
C LEU A 423 10.16 26.99 -2.57
N THR A 424 10.58 26.19 -1.60
CA THR A 424 11.25 24.92 -1.84
C THR A 424 10.31 23.77 -1.48
N GLU A 425 10.04 22.91 -2.45
CA GLU A 425 9.30 21.66 -2.28
C GLU A 425 10.27 20.48 -2.28
N TYR A 426 10.10 19.53 -1.36
CA TYR A 426 10.96 18.34 -1.29
C TYR A 426 10.24 17.17 -0.63
N LYS A 427 10.76 15.96 -0.79
CA LYS A 427 10.32 14.75 -0.06
C LYS A 427 11.48 14.12 0.69
N ASN A 428 11.18 13.46 1.81
CA ASN A 428 12.17 12.57 2.41
C ASN A 428 12.39 11.35 1.49
N LYS A 429 13.62 10.86 1.38
CA LYS A 429 13.84 9.50 0.86
C LYS A 429 13.19 8.50 1.82
N GLU A 430 12.73 7.38 1.29
CA GLU A 430 11.91 6.41 2.04
C GLU A 430 12.64 5.87 3.28
N GLU A 431 13.95 5.65 3.17
CA GLU A 431 14.82 5.22 4.27
C GLU A 431 14.96 6.23 5.42
N TYR A 432 14.66 7.51 5.19
CA TYR A 432 14.66 8.56 6.21
C TYR A 432 13.26 9.00 6.63
N SER A 433 12.22 8.47 5.98
CA SER A 433 10.83 8.77 6.35
C SER A 433 10.48 8.07 7.66
N LYS A 434 9.99 8.84 8.63
CA LYS A 434 9.46 8.27 9.87
C LYS A 434 8.04 7.76 9.62
N PRO A 435 7.75 6.48 9.90
CA PRO A 435 6.38 5.96 9.77
C PRO A 435 5.47 6.67 10.77
N ASN A 436 4.25 7.01 10.34
CA ASN A 436 3.24 7.57 11.23
C ASN A 436 2.68 6.45 12.10
N PRO A 437 2.74 6.55 13.45
CA PRO A 437 2.27 5.49 14.34
C PRO A 437 0.77 5.22 14.21
N SER A 438 0.00 6.16 13.64
CA SER A 438 -1.44 6.07 13.46
C SER A 438 -1.87 5.52 12.10
N VAL A 439 -0.93 5.08 11.26
CA VAL A 439 -1.15 4.54 9.91
C VAL A 439 -0.83 3.05 9.92
N ASN A 440 -1.71 2.23 9.34
CA ASN A 440 -1.50 0.80 9.22
C ASN A 440 -2.24 0.24 8.01
N VAL A 441 -1.52 -0.10 6.95
CA VAL A 441 -2.08 -0.54 5.67
C VAL A 441 -2.64 -1.97 5.72
N TYR A 442 -2.34 -2.75 6.77
CA TYR A 442 -2.97 -4.06 6.97
C TYR A 442 -4.40 -3.98 7.52
N ILE A 443 -4.76 -2.81 8.07
CA ILE A 443 -6.08 -2.54 8.60
C ILE A 443 -6.96 -2.01 7.50
#